data_AF-C0B4Q2-F1
#
_entry.id   AF-C0B4Q2-F1
#
_cell.length_a   1.000
_cell.length_b   1.000
_cell.length_c   1.000
_cell.angle_alpha   90.00
_cell.angle_beta   90.00
_cell.angle_gamma   90.00
#
_symmetry.space_group_name_H-M   'P 1'
#
loop_
_entity.id
_entity.type
_entity.pdbx_description
1 polymer ?
#
loop_
_entity_poly.entity_id
_entity_poly.type
_entity_poly.pdbx_seq_one_letter_code
_entity_poly.pdbx_strand_id
1 'polypeptide(L)'
;MRVGELSGLMWNDIDEVNKRIIIRHSEKLNRLTNTFYISTPKNGKTRIFPLTIEIAELLKKIKNVEKKYGYLTEFVFSNVDGRIHARVISGYMKRRTSNEGFTNPKSIHTARRTLNSELLASGAPRTMCCAMIGNTERVNEEYYTYDVSSTSEKMEIVTRINSRVTSNANGNRNDGSP
;
A
#
# COMPACT_ATOMS: atom_id res chain seq x y z
N MET A 1 2.89 -0.29 1.83
CA MET A 1 2.79 1.00 2.53
C MET A 1 2.42 0.80 4.00
N ARG A 2 2.75 1.76 4.88
CA ARG A 2 2.25 1.83 6.26
C ARG A 2 0.82 2.38 6.25
N VAL A 3 0.03 2.11 7.29
CA VAL A 3 -1.39 2.51 7.31
C VAL A 3 -1.60 4.04 7.26
N GLY A 4 -0.75 4.82 7.94
CA GLY A 4 -0.80 6.27 7.87
C GLY A 4 -0.47 6.81 6.48
N GLU A 5 0.41 6.12 5.74
CA GLU A 5 0.75 6.47 4.35
C GLU A 5 -0.39 6.15 3.40
N LEU A 6 -1.13 5.04 3.63
CA LEU A 6 -2.34 4.73 2.85
C LEU A 6 -3.42 5.80 3.07
N SER A 7 -3.69 6.14 4.34
CA SER A 7 -4.68 7.18 4.70
C SER A 7 -4.27 8.58 4.22
N GLY A 8 -2.97 8.85 4.06
CA GLY A 8 -2.45 10.12 3.58
C GLY A 8 -2.17 10.19 2.09
N LEU A 9 -2.40 9.11 1.33
CA LEU A 9 -2.09 9.06 -0.10
C LEU A 9 -3.02 9.98 -0.89
N MET A 10 -2.45 10.86 -1.71
CA MET A 10 -3.20 11.82 -2.52
C MET A 10 -3.18 11.46 -4.01
N TRP A 11 -4.17 11.93 -4.78
CA TRP A 11 -4.19 11.71 -6.23
C TRP A 11 -2.97 12.32 -6.94
N ASN A 12 -2.44 13.44 -6.43
CA ASN A 12 -1.21 14.07 -6.93
C ASN A 12 0.08 13.29 -6.57
N ASP A 13 -0.03 12.19 -5.82
CA ASP A 13 1.08 11.27 -5.55
C ASP A 13 1.15 10.12 -6.57
N ILE A 14 0.13 9.98 -7.44
CA ILE A 14 0.04 8.95 -8.48
C ILE A 14 0.55 9.53 -9.81
N ASP A 15 1.74 9.11 -10.21
CA ASP A 15 2.40 9.56 -11.43
C ASP A 15 2.23 8.47 -12.51
N GLU A 16 1.13 8.57 -13.26
CA GLU A 16 0.79 7.61 -14.32
C GLU A 16 1.75 7.69 -15.53
N VAL A 17 2.42 8.82 -15.73
CA VAL A 17 3.37 9.03 -16.82
C VAL A 17 4.64 8.22 -16.55
N ASN A 18 5.22 8.38 -15.36
CA ASN A 18 6.43 7.69 -14.95
C ASN A 18 6.16 6.34 -14.25
N LYS A 19 4.91 5.88 -14.26
CA LYS A 19 4.45 4.61 -13.67
C LYS A 19 4.93 4.41 -12.24
N ARG A 20 4.70 5.43 -11.39
CA ARG A 20 5.17 5.41 -10.00
C ARG A 20 4.19 6.05 -9.02
N ILE A 21 4.28 5.61 -7.77
CA ILE A 21 3.57 6.17 -6.61
C ILE A 21 4.60 6.83 -5.70
N ILE A 22 4.39 8.11 -5.40
CA ILE A 22 5.28 8.92 -4.58
C ILE A 22 4.77 8.91 -3.13
N ILE A 23 5.40 8.13 -2.26
CA ILE A 23 4.97 7.99 -0.87
C ILE A 23 5.65 9.08 -0.04
N ARG A 24 4.99 10.23 0.09
CA ARG A 24 5.50 11.44 0.78
C ARG A 24 4.58 12.02 1.85
N HIS A 25 3.43 11.39 2.10
CA HIS A 25 2.45 11.81 3.08
C HIS A 25 2.14 10.68 4.07
N SER A 26 1.84 11.03 5.31
CA SER A 26 1.35 10.12 6.35
C SER A 26 0.40 10.85 7.28
N GLU A 27 -0.75 10.23 7.54
CA GLU A 27 -1.62 10.62 8.65
C GLU A 27 -0.87 10.49 9.98
N LYS A 28 -1.12 11.47 10.86
CA LYS A 28 -0.75 11.48 12.27
C LYS A 28 -1.96 11.90 13.10
N LEU A 29 -1.95 11.49 14.36
CA LEU A 29 -2.89 11.93 15.38
C LEU A 29 -2.14 12.85 16.34
N ASN A 30 -2.58 14.10 16.47
CA ASN A 30 -2.20 14.93 17.59
C ASN A 30 -2.97 14.42 18.81
N ARG A 31 -2.25 13.86 19.80
CA ARG A 31 -2.88 13.26 20.99
C ARG A 31 -3.42 14.30 21.97
N LEU A 32 -2.91 15.53 21.92
CA LEU A 32 -3.34 16.62 22.82
C LEU A 32 -4.68 17.20 22.35
N THR A 33 -4.79 17.46 21.05
CA THR A 33 -6.00 18.05 20.44
C THR A 33 -6.98 16.98 19.91
N ASN A 34 -6.56 15.71 19.89
CA ASN A 34 -7.26 14.59 19.26
C ASN A 34 -7.62 14.83 17.78
N THR A 35 -6.82 15.65 17.08
CA THR A 35 -7.04 15.97 15.65
C THR A 35 -6.08 15.20 14.75
N PHE A 36 -6.58 14.79 13.59
CA PHE A 36 -5.77 14.16 12.56
C PHE A 36 -5.17 15.21 11.62
N TYR A 37 -3.91 15.02 11.25
CA TYR A 37 -3.23 15.88 10.28
C TYR A 37 -2.35 15.07 9.33
N ILE A 38 -2.05 15.64 8.16
CA ILE A 38 -1.09 15.09 7.22
C ILE A 38 0.29 15.66 7.53
N SER A 39 1.28 14.79 7.53
CA SER A 39 2.69 15.15 7.71
C SER A 39 3.55 14.36 6.73
N THR A 40 4.82 14.74 6.62
CA THR A 40 5.81 13.86 6.01
C THR A 40 5.91 12.54 6.81
N PRO A 41 6.24 11.40 6.15
CA PRO A 41 6.45 10.13 6.84
C PRO A 41 7.43 10.28 8.02
N LYS A 42 7.31 9.38 9.01
CA LYS A 42 8.03 9.47 10.31
C LYS A 42 9.55 9.67 10.20
N ASN A 43 10.15 9.37 9.05
CA ASN A 43 11.59 9.45 8.81
C ASN A 43 11.97 10.56 7.81
N GLY A 44 11.04 11.44 7.41
CA GLY A 44 11.26 12.51 6.41
C GLY A 44 11.53 12.04 4.97
N LYS A 45 11.85 10.77 4.78
CA LYS A 45 12.23 10.20 3.49
C LYS A 45 11.00 9.82 2.67
N THR A 46 10.76 10.61 1.62
CA THR A 46 9.95 10.21 0.48
C THR A 46 10.51 8.94 -0.15
N ARG A 47 9.64 8.05 -0.62
CA ARG A 47 10.07 6.90 -1.41
C ARG A 47 9.14 6.66 -2.59
N ILE A 48 9.68 5.96 -3.58
CA ILE A 48 8.96 5.61 -4.79
C ILE A 48 8.54 4.14 -4.71
N PHE A 49 7.30 3.86 -5.09
CA PHE A 49 6.80 2.51 -5.29
C PHE A 49 6.30 2.34 -6.73
N PRO A 50 6.56 1.21 -7.42
CA PRO A 50 6.09 1.00 -8.79
C PRO A 50 4.55 1.02 -8.90
N LEU A 51 4.03 1.72 -9.90
CA LEU A 51 2.60 1.67 -10.26
C LEU A 51 2.40 0.58 -11.32
N THR A 52 2.19 -0.67 -10.88
CA THR A 52 1.89 -1.76 -11.80
C THR A 52 0.49 -1.58 -12.41
N ILE A 53 0.21 -2.31 -13.48
CA ILE A 53 -1.09 -2.23 -14.17
C ILE A 53 -2.25 -2.59 -13.24
N GLU A 54 -2.08 -3.61 -12.39
CA GLU A 54 -3.11 -4.04 -11.43
C GLU A 54 -3.41 -2.95 -10.40
N ILE A 55 -2.37 -2.23 -9.94
CA ILE A 55 -2.53 -1.12 -9.01
C ILE A 55 -3.21 0.05 -9.72
N ALA A 56 -2.79 0.39 -10.95
CA ALA A 56 -3.39 1.46 -11.73
C ALA A 56 -4.88 1.21 -12.00
N GLU A 57 -5.26 -0.02 -12.34
CA GLU A 57 -6.65 -0.41 -12.54
C GLU A 57 -7.47 -0.33 -11.26
N LEU A 58 -6.91 -0.76 -10.12
CA LEU A 58 -7.56 -0.62 -8.81
C LEU A 58 -7.80 0.86 -8.49
N LEU A 59 -6.79 1.71 -8.66
CA LEU A 59 -6.89 3.15 -8.42
C LEU A 59 -7.93 3.81 -9.34
N LYS A 60 -7.99 3.41 -10.61
CA LYS A 60 -9.01 3.88 -11.55
C LYS A 60 -10.43 3.49 -11.10
N LYS A 61 -10.63 2.26 -10.62
CA LYS A 61 -11.91 1.80 -10.07
C LYS A 61 -12.33 2.63 -8.85
N ILE A 62 -11.40 2.87 -7.93
CA ILE A 62 -11.64 3.70 -6.74
C ILE A 62 -12.05 5.12 -7.16
N LYS A 63 -11.28 5.78 -8.04
CA LYS A 63 -11.57 7.13 -8.53
C LYS A 63 -12.95 7.24 -9.19
N ASN A 64 -13.35 6.22 -9.94
CA ASN A 64 -14.67 6.17 -10.59
C ASN A 64 -15.81 6.03 -9.57
N VAL A 65 -15.62 5.22 -8.53
CA VAL A 65 -16.58 5.09 -7.43
C VAL A 65 -16.71 6.41 -6.68
N GLU A 66 -15.59 7.06 -6.34
CA GLU A 66 -15.61 8.37 -5.67
C GLU A 66 -16.34 9.45 -6.48
N LYS A 67 -16.08 9.51 -7.80
CA LYS A 67 -16.81 10.41 -8.71
C LYS A 67 -18.29 10.11 -8.77
N LYS A 68 -18.68 8.83 -8.88
CA LYS A 68 -20.08 8.40 -9.02
C LYS A 68 -20.93 8.84 -7.83
N TYR A 69 -20.38 8.78 -6.63
CA TYR A 69 -21.10 9.08 -5.39
C TYR A 69 -20.80 10.49 -4.83
N GLY A 70 -20.04 11.31 -5.56
CA GLY A 70 -19.83 12.72 -5.22
C GLY A 70 -18.88 13.00 -4.05
N TYR A 71 -17.99 12.06 -3.70
CA TYR A 71 -17.00 12.22 -2.63
C TYR A 71 -15.55 12.20 -3.12
N LEU A 72 -15.29 12.62 -4.36
CA LEU A 72 -13.94 12.80 -4.87
C LEU A 72 -13.25 13.96 -4.13
N THR A 73 -12.18 13.66 -3.39
CA THR A 73 -11.35 14.66 -2.69
C THR A 73 -9.91 14.65 -3.23
N GLU A 74 -8.97 15.35 -2.59
CA GLU A 74 -7.55 15.21 -2.92
C GLU A 74 -6.96 13.85 -2.52
N PHE A 75 -7.61 13.11 -1.62
CA PHE A 75 -7.15 11.83 -1.11
C PHE A 75 -7.64 10.65 -1.96
N VAL A 76 -6.79 9.63 -2.12
CA VAL A 76 -7.08 8.40 -2.87
C VAL A 76 -8.17 7.55 -2.22
N PHE A 77 -8.33 7.65 -0.90
CA PHE A 77 -9.31 6.89 -0.14
C PHE A 77 -10.22 7.85 0.63
N SER A 78 -11.40 8.10 0.06
CA SER A 78 -12.41 9.00 0.61
C SER A 78 -13.79 8.32 0.69
N ASN A 79 -14.65 8.84 1.56
CA ASN A 79 -16.06 8.51 1.66
C ASN A 79 -16.89 9.80 1.84
N VAL A 80 -18.18 9.67 2.16
CA VAL A 80 -19.08 10.81 2.40
C VAL A 80 -18.59 11.77 3.50
N ASP A 81 -17.79 11.26 4.45
CA ASP A 81 -17.22 12.05 5.55
C ASP A 81 -15.84 12.65 5.20
N GLY A 82 -15.42 12.54 3.93
CA GLY A 82 -14.12 12.97 3.45
C GLY A 82 -13.08 11.86 3.55
N ARG A 83 -11.88 12.19 4.03
CA ARG A 83 -10.73 11.26 4.03
C ARG A 83 -10.95 10.05 4.94
N ILE A 84 -10.63 8.85 4.44
CA ILE A 84 -10.63 7.64 5.25
C ILE A 84 -9.37 7.61 6.14
N HIS A 85 -9.59 7.68 7.45
CA HIS A 85 -8.53 7.67 8.47
C HIS A 85 -7.88 6.29 8.66
N ALA A 86 -6.61 6.27 9.11
CA ALA A 86 -5.83 5.05 9.32
C ALA A 86 -6.48 4.08 10.31
N ARG A 87 -7.22 4.59 11.29
CA ARG A 87 -8.00 3.78 12.24
C ARG A 87 -9.09 2.97 11.52
N VAL A 88 -9.80 3.59 10.58
CA VAL A 88 -10.86 2.94 9.79
C VAL A 88 -10.27 1.84 8.91
N ILE A 89 -9.18 2.13 8.20
CA ILE A 89 -8.45 1.15 7.37
C ILE A 89 -8.01 -0.04 8.22
N SER A 90 -7.43 0.23 9.40
CA SER A 90 -6.97 -0.83 10.31
C SER A 90 -8.12 -1.70 10.83
N GLY A 91 -9.24 -1.08 11.21
CA GLY A 91 -10.44 -1.77 11.67
C GLY A 91 -11.04 -2.64 10.57
N TYR A 92 -11.14 -2.11 9.35
CA TYR A 92 -11.64 -2.85 8.19
C TYR A 92 -10.81 -4.10 7.91
N MET A 93 -9.47 -3.97 7.88
CA MET A 93 -8.56 -5.09 7.64
C MET A 93 -8.73 -6.19 8.70
N LYS A 94 -8.76 -5.81 9.99
CA LYS A 94 -8.96 -6.77 11.08
C LYS A 94 -10.29 -7.51 10.91
N ARG A 95 -11.39 -6.78 10.77
CA ARG A 95 -12.73 -7.36 10.62
C ARG A 95 -12.82 -8.30 9.42
N ARG A 96 -12.28 -7.90 8.27
CA ARG A 96 -12.33 -8.70 7.03
C ARG A 96 -11.56 -10.02 7.15
N THR A 97 -10.58 -10.07 8.04
CA THR A 97 -9.70 -11.22 8.27
C THR A 97 -9.96 -11.93 9.61
N SER A 98 -11.06 -11.59 10.29
CA SER A 98 -11.52 -12.31 11.49
C SER A 98 -12.38 -13.53 11.16
N ASN A 99 -12.74 -13.74 9.89
CA ASN A 99 -13.59 -14.85 9.45
C ASN A 99 -12.75 -16.09 9.10
N GLU A 100 -13.41 -17.22 8.84
CA GLU A 100 -12.86 -18.58 8.70
C GLU A 100 -11.70 -18.75 7.70
N GLY A 101 -11.52 -17.82 6.75
CA GLY A 101 -10.40 -17.83 5.82
C GLY A 101 -9.02 -17.48 6.41
N PHE A 102 -8.95 -17.09 7.68
CA PHE A 102 -7.68 -16.74 8.34
C PHE A 102 -7.60 -17.31 9.76
N THR A 103 -6.44 -17.87 10.10
CA THR A 103 -6.17 -18.42 11.45
C THR A 103 -6.19 -17.36 12.56
N ASN A 104 -5.98 -16.09 12.22
CA ASN A 104 -6.09 -14.96 13.14
C ASN A 104 -6.27 -13.64 12.39
N PRO A 105 -6.85 -12.60 13.03
CA PRO A 105 -7.03 -11.29 12.42
C PRO A 105 -5.70 -10.70 11.95
N LYS A 106 -5.66 -10.25 10.69
CA LYS A 106 -4.48 -9.67 10.06
C LYS A 106 -4.55 -8.14 10.09
N SER A 107 -3.38 -7.52 10.11
CA SER A 107 -3.24 -6.06 10.07
C SER A 107 -2.66 -5.61 8.73
N ILE A 108 -2.71 -4.31 8.44
CA ILE A 108 -1.98 -3.71 7.31
C ILE A 108 -0.47 -4.01 7.39
N HIS A 109 0.07 -4.12 8.60
CA HIS A 109 1.47 -4.52 8.79
C HIS A 109 1.72 -5.96 8.33
N THR A 110 0.74 -6.87 8.49
CA THR A 110 0.84 -8.25 7.96
C THR A 110 0.94 -8.23 6.44
N ALA A 111 0.04 -7.53 5.74
CA ALA A 111 0.08 -7.44 4.27
C ALA A 111 1.42 -6.89 3.78
N ARG A 112 1.95 -5.87 4.47
CA ARG A 112 3.28 -5.31 4.18
C ARG A 112 4.41 -6.31 4.39
N ARG A 113 4.35 -7.13 5.46
CA ARG A 113 5.35 -8.19 5.71
C ARG A 113 5.27 -9.28 4.64
N THR A 114 4.06 -9.68 4.23
CA THR A 114 3.86 -10.63 3.12
C THR A 114 4.51 -10.13 1.84
N LEU A 115 4.25 -8.89 1.44
CA LEU A 115 4.91 -8.30 0.26
C LEU A 115 6.44 -8.30 0.39
N ASN A 116 6.98 -7.95 1.56
CA ASN A 116 8.42 -7.98 1.79
C ASN A 116 9.00 -9.41 1.67
N SER A 117 8.30 -10.42 2.21
CA SER A 117 8.71 -11.81 2.08
C SER A 117 8.67 -12.28 0.63
N GLU A 118 7.63 -11.94 -0.13
CA GLU A 118 7.51 -12.26 -1.56
C GLU A 118 8.61 -11.60 -2.39
N LEU A 119 8.93 -10.34 -2.11
CA LEU A 119 10.04 -9.63 -2.76
C LEU A 119 11.36 -10.37 -2.51
N LEU A 120 11.66 -10.72 -1.26
CA LEU A 120 12.87 -11.47 -0.91
C LEU A 120 12.91 -12.86 -1.58
N ALA A 121 11.79 -13.58 -1.57
CA ALA A 121 11.68 -14.89 -2.21
C ALA A 121 11.85 -14.82 -3.74
N SER A 122 11.56 -13.67 -4.35
CA SER A 122 11.74 -13.44 -5.78
C SER A 122 13.19 -13.20 -6.21
N GLY A 123 14.14 -13.18 -5.26
CA GLY A 123 15.55 -12.89 -5.48
C GLY A 123 15.89 -11.39 -5.48
N ALA A 124 14.92 -10.53 -5.12
CA ALA A 124 15.15 -9.09 -5.06
C ALA A 124 16.24 -8.73 -4.03
N PRO A 125 17.15 -7.79 -4.35
CA PRO A 125 18.12 -7.30 -3.39
C PRO A 125 17.44 -6.76 -2.12
N ARG A 126 17.97 -7.10 -0.94
CA ARG A 126 17.43 -6.66 0.35
C ARG A 126 17.33 -5.13 0.46
N THR A 127 18.30 -4.43 -0.14
CA THR A 127 18.38 -2.97 -0.19
C THR A 127 17.18 -2.39 -0.96
N MET A 128 16.87 -2.96 -2.13
CA MET A 128 15.70 -2.65 -2.95
C MET A 128 14.39 -2.89 -2.18
N CYS A 129 14.25 -4.04 -1.51
CA CYS A 129 13.08 -4.37 -0.71
C CYS A 129 12.85 -3.34 0.40
N CYS A 130 13.91 -3.00 1.15
CA CYS A 130 13.83 -2.04 2.24
C CYS A 130 13.48 -0.63 1.75
N ALA A 131 14.05 -0.21 0.61
CA ALA A 131 13.74 1.06 -0.03
C ALA A 131 12.26 1.17 -0.43
N MET A 132 11.63 0.10 -0.90
CA MET A 132 10.20 0.09 -1.28
C MET A 132 9.24 -0.03 -0.08
N ILE A 133 9.58 -0.88 0.91
CA ILE A 133 8.69 -1.23 2.02
C ILE A 133 8.66 -0.16 3.12
N GLY A 134 9.75 0.61 3.27
CA GLY A 134 9.91 1.60 4.32
C GLY A 134 10.07 0.93 5.69
N ASN A 135 11.20 0.27 5.92
CA ASN A 135 11.56 -0.25 7.25
C ASN A 135 12.02 0.88 8.20
N THR A 136 12.18 0.57 9.49
CA THR A 136 12.67 1.53 10.51
C THR A 136 14.19 1.69 10.41
N GLU A 137 14.76 2.82 10.87
CA GLU A 137 16.22 3.10 10.85
C GLU A 137 17.07 1.96 11.40
N ARG A 138 16.69 1.34 12.52
CA ARG A 138 17.42 0.18 13.08
C ARG A 138 17.56 -1.01 12.13
N VAL A 139 16.51 -1.31 11.36
CA VAL A 139 16.52 -2.39 10.34
C VAL A 139 17.27 -1.94 9.07
N ASN A 140 17.45 -0.63 8.92
CA ASN A 140 18.22 0.00 7.86
C ASN A 140 19.73 0.00 8.19
N GLU A 141 20.11 0.39 9.39
CA GLU A 141 21.50 0.47 9.82
C GLU A 141 22.15 -0.91 10.01
N GLU A 142 21.39 -1.91 10.47
CA GLU A 142 21.90 -3.30 10.61
C GLU A 142 22.16 -4.01 9.26
N TYR A 143 21.64 -3.51 8.12
CA TYR A 143 21.58 -4.29 6.86
C TYR A 143 21.93 -3.55 5.55
N TYR A 144 22.37 -2.28 5.56
CA TYR A 144 22.44 -1.52 4.30
C TYR A 144 23.79 -1.47 3.57
N THR A 145 23.71 -1.90 2.31
CA THR A 145 24.34 -1.29 1.12
C THR A 145 23.30 -0.35 0.46
N TYR A 146 23.71 0.68 -0.30
CA TYR A 146 22.74 1.57 -0.99
C TYR A 146 21.92 0.81 -2.05
N ASP A 147 20.62 1.12 -2.20
CA ASP A 147 19.78 0.60 -3.28
C ASP A 147 20.13 1.30 -4.60
N VAL A 148 20.76 0.57 -5.51
CA VAL A 148 21.14 1.03 -6.86
C VAL A 148 20.20 0.50 -7.95
N SER A 149 19.14 -0.24 -7.59
CA SER A 149 18.24 -0.86 -8.54
C SER A 149 17.37 0.17 -9.26
N SER A 150 17.19 -0.04 -10.56
CA SER A 150 16.40 0.82 -11.43
C SER A 150 14.91 0.73 -11.14
N THR A 151 14.14 1.75 -11.55
CA THR A 151 12.68 1.71 -11.46
C THR A 151 12.07 0.57 -12.28
N SER A 152 12.70 0.20 -13.40
CA SER A 152 12.25 -0.88 -14.28
C SER A 152 12.36 -2.25 -13.61
N GLU A 153 13.49 -2.54 -12.97
CA GLU A 153 13.69 -3.79 -12.21
C GLU A 153 12.66 -3.92 -11.08
N LYS A 154 12.42 -2.82 -10.36
CA LYS A 154 11.37 -2.76 -9.32
C LYS A 154 9.99 -3.04 -9.90
N MET A 155 9.66 -2.47 -11.06
CA MET A 155 8.39 -2.69 -11.74
C MET A 155 8.17 -4.14 -12.12
N GLU A 156 9.16 -4.78 -12.77
CA GLU A 156 9.07 -6.17 -13.21
C GLU A 156 8.77 -7.12 -12.06
N ILE A 157 9.51 -6.99 -10.96
CA ILE A 157 9.37 -7.85 -9.79
C ILE A 157 7.99 -7.67 -9.14
N VAL A 158 7.54 -6.42 -8.96
CA VAL A 158 6.24 -6.14 -8.32
C VAL A 158 5.09 -6.60 -9.22
N THR A 159 5.18 -6.42 -10.54
CA THR A 159 4.19 -6.94 -11.49
C THR A 159 4.06 -8.45 -11.38
N ARG A 160 5.18 -9.18 -11.41
CA ARG A 160 5.18 -10.65 -11.28
C ARG A 160 4.52 -11.13 -9.98
N ILE A 161 4.77 -10.45 -8.86
CA ILE A 161 4.13 -10.77 -7.57
C ILE A 161 2.63 -10.49 -7.63
N ASN A 162 2.22 -9.33 -8.15
CA ASN A 162 0.81 -8.95 -8.25
C ASN A 162 0.03 -9.91 -9.13
N SER A 163 0.54 -10.24 -10.33
CA SER A 163 -0.15 -11.14 -11.26
C SER A 163 -0.39 -12.53 -10.66
N ARG A 164 0.52 -13.06 -9.83
CA ARG A 164 0.32 -14.33 -9.10
C ARG A 164 -0.84 -14.26 -8.10
N VAL A 165 -0.90 -13.17 -7.33
CA VAL A 165 -1.95 -12.96 -6.32
C VAL A 165 -3.33 -12.78 -6.97
N THR A 166 -3.42 -12.00 -8.05
CA THR A 166 -4.70 -11.80 -8.77
C THR A 166 -5.16 -13.03 -9.52
N SER A 167 -4.25 -13.80 -10.12
CA SER A 167 -4.59 -15.05 -10.82
C SER A 167 -5.15 -16.11 -9.86
N ASN A 168 -4.52 -16.28 -8.68
CA ASN A 168 -5.00 -17.21 -7.65
C ASN A 168 -6.38 -16.82 -7.08
N ALA A 169 -6.72 -15.53 -7.05
CA ALA A 169 -8.03 -15.06 -6.55
C ALA A 169 -9.20 -15.34 -7.52
N ASN A 170 -8.92 -15.54 -8.82
CA ASN A 170 -9.92 -15.85 -9.83
C ASN A 170 -10.13 -17.37 -10.04
N GLY A 171 -9.15 -18.21 -9.68
CA GLY A 171 -9.30 -19.68 -9.74
C GLY A 171 -10.24 -20.26 -8.67
N ASN A 172 -10.40 -19.58 -7.53
CA ASN A 172 -11.20 -20.03 -6.37
C ASN A 172 -12.68 -19.59 -6.41
N ARG A 173 -13.23 -19.28 -7.59
CA ARG A 173 -14.64 -18.87 -7.77
C ARG A 173 -15.46 -19.80 -8.66
N ASN A 174 -14.91 -20.95 -9.08
CA ASN A 174 -15.55 -21.85 -10.05
C ASN A 174 -15.97 -23.22 -9.49
N ASP A 175 -15.94 -23.40 -8.17
CA ASP A 175 -16.37 -24.61 -7.48
C ASP A 175 -17.56 -24.33 -6.57
N GLY A 176 -18.73 -24.15 -7.19
CA GLY A 176 -19.98 -24.03 -6.45
C GLY A 176 -21.21 -23.76 -7.33
N SER A 177 -21.61 -24.76 -8.12
CA SER A 177 -23.01 -25.17 -8.38
C SER A 177 -23.04 -26.27 -9.46
N PRO A 178 -24.04 -27.17 -9.49
CA PRO A 178 -25.45 -26.95 -9.15
C PRO A 178 -25.76 -27.09 -7.67
#